data_AF-A0A2V9KUF9-F1
#
_entry.id   AF-A0A2V9KUF9-F1
#
_cell.length_a   1.000
_cell.length_b   1.000
_cell.length_c   1.000
_cell.angle_alpha   90.00
_cell.angle_beta   90.00
_cell.angle_gamma   90.00
#
_symmetry.space_group_name_H-M   'P 1'
#
loop_
_entity.id
_entity.type
_entity.pdbx_description
1 polymer ?
#
loop_
_entity_poly.entity_id
_entity_poly.type
_entity_poly.pdbx_seq_one_letter_code
_entity_poly.pdbx_strand_id
1 'polypeptide(L)'
;MLLCFGAAAWAQQVQTLPGTQPLTWEGDLSQRMMDGAHRFVERKIAESVQTRSKYWSRELSSRSAYEKSVEPNRARFRKIIGVVDSRAPVVMERCG
;
A
#
# COMPACT_ATOMS: atom_id res chain seq x y z
N MET A 1 -16.74 -49.12 -41.52
CA MET A 1 -15.64 -48.86 -40.56
C MET A 1 -15.31 -47.37 -40.64
N LEU A 2 -16.05 -46.52 -39.91
CA LEU A 2 -15.77 -45.08 -39.84
C LEU A 2 -14.79 -44.83 -38.68
N LEU A 3 -13.61 -44.31 -38.99
CA LEU A 3 -12.62 -43.90 -37.99
C LEU A 3 -12.93 -42.46 -37.54
N CYS A 4 -13.38 -42.31 -36.29
CA CYS A 4 -13.46 -41.01 -35.63
C CYS A 4 -12.06 -40.55 -35.25
N PHE A 5 -11.55 -39.50 -35.91
CA PHE A 5 -10.35 -38.79 -35.47
C PHE A 5 -10.72 -37.92 -34.26
N GLY A 6 -10.37 -38.39 -33.06
CA GLY A 6 -10.43 -37.57 -31.85
C GLY A 6 -9.39 -36.46 -31.94
N ALA A 7 -9.84 -35.21 -32.00
CA ALA A 7 -8.96 -34.06 -31.83
C ALA A 7 -8.44 -34.04 -30.39
N ALA A 8 -7.24 -34.55 -30.17
CA ALA A 8 -6.49 -34.26 -28.95
C ALA A 8 -6.27 -32.74 -28.91
N ALA A 9 -7.00 -32.06 -28.02
CA ALA A 9 -6.74 -30.66 -27.72
C ALA A 9 -5.36 -30.57 -27.08
N TRP A 10 -4.39 -30.04 -27.82
CA TRP A 10 -3.07 -29.74 -27.29
C TRP A 10 -3.22 -28.63 -26.26
N ALA A 11 -2.90 -28.93 -24.99
CA ALA A 11 -2.84 -27.92 -23.95
C ALA A 11 -1.71 -26.93 -24.31
N GLN A 12 -2.08 -25.68 -24.58
CA GLN A 12 -1.14 -24.62 -24.92
C GLN A 12 -0.25 -24.34 -23.70
N GLN A 13 1.06 -24.53 -23.85
CA GLN A 13 2.02 -24.29 -22.78
C GLN A 13 2.06 -22.79 -22.45
N VAL A 14 1.70 -22.41 -21.22
CA VAL A 14 1.67 -21.02 -20.77
C VAL A 14 3.11 -20.47 -20.80
N GLN A 15 3.40 -19.61 -21.77
CA GLN A 15 4.67 -18.88 -21.84
C GLN A 15 4.67 -17.78 -20.78
N THR A 16 5.56 -17.86 -19.80
CA THR A 16 5.72 -16.82 -18.76
C THR A 16 6.77 -15.78 -19.17
N LEU A 17 6.67 -14.60 -18.57
CA LEU A 17 7.72 -13.58 -18.69
C LEU A 17 8.98 -14.05 -17.91
N PRO A 18 10.19 -13.63 -18.32
CA PRO A 18 11.40 -13.94 -17.56
C PRO A 18 11.27 -13.51 -16.08
N GLY A 19 11.56 -14.43 -15.17
CA GLY A 19 11.47 -14.19 -13.73
C GLY A 19 10.07 -14.25 -13.13
N THR A 20 9.04 -14.66 -13.88
CA THR A 20 7.69 -14.84 -13.34
C THR A 20 7.24 -16.30 -13.34
N GLN A 21 6.29 -16.60 -12.47
CA GLN A 21 5.61 -17.90 -12.42
C GLN A 21 4.13 -17.70 -12.78
N PRO A 22 3.48 -18.68 -13.43
CA PRO A 22 2.05 -18.61 -13.71
C PRO A 22 1.27 -18.48 -12.38
N LEU A 23 0.26 -17.62 -12.35
CA LEU A 23 -0.67 -17.57 -11.22
C LEU A 23 -1.64 -18.73 -11.34
N THR A 24 -1.38 -19.82 -10.63
CA THR A 24 -2.18 -21.06 -10.66
C THR A 24 -3.33 -21.08 -9.66
N TRP A 25 -3.70 -19.93 -9.11
CA TRP A 25 -4.78 -19.85 -8.12
C TRP A 25 -6.14 -19.99 -8.78
N GLU A 26 -7.03 -20.72 -8.13
CA GLU A 26 -8.40 -20.96 -8.59
C GLU A 26 -9.41 -20.18 -7.72
N GLY A 27 -10.62 -19.97 -8.24
CA GLY A 27 -11.72 -19.27 -7.56
C GLY A 27 -11.71 -17.75 -7.73
N ASP A 28 -12.44 -17.04 -6.85
CA ASP A 28 -12.48 -15.57 -6.87
C ASP A 28 -11.19 -14.99 -6.25
N LEU A 29 -10.29 -14.58 -7.12
CA LEU A 29 -9.00 -14.00 -6.75
C LEU A 29 -9.15 -12.66 -6.03
N SER A 30 -10.19 -11.88 -6.34
CA SER A 30 -10.45 -10.59 -5.72
C SER A 30 -10.84 -10.78 -4.26
N GLN A 31 -11.75 -11.71 -3.98
CA GLN A 31 -12.11 -12.08 -2.61
C GLN A 31 -10.89 -12.57 -1.83
N ARG A 32 -10.12 -13.50 -2.41
CA ARG A 32 -8.89 -14.02 -1.77
C ARG A 32 -7.88 -12.93 -1.43
N MET A 33 -7.66 -11.98 -2.34
CA MET A 33 -6.78 -10.84 -2.11
C MET A 33 -7.31 -9.94 -0.99
N MET A 34 -8.61 -9.63 -1.00
CA MET A 34 -9.24 -8.78 0.01
C MET A 34 -9.22 -9.41 1.39
N ASP A 35 -9.47 -10.72 1.50
CA ASP A 35 -9.35 -11.45 2.76
C ASP A 35 -7.92 -11.40 3.31
N GLY A 36 -6.93 -11.54 2.43
CA GLY A 36 -5.52 -11.39 2.78
C GLY A 36 -5.18 -9.98 3.26
N ALA A 37 -5.65 -8.95 2.54
CA ALA A 37 -5.45 -7.55 2.89
C ALA A 37 -6.09 -7.21 4.25
N HIS A 38 -7.32 -7.69 4.49
CA HIS A 38 -8.02 -7.50 5.76
C HIS A 38 -7.23 -8.10 6.93
N ARG A 39 -6.85 -9.39 6.83
CA ARG A 39 -6.03 -10.04 7.87
C ARG A 39 -4.70 -9.32 8.11
N PHE A 40 -4.06 -8.83 7.05
CA PHE A 40 -2.82 -8.07 7.16
C PHE A 40 -3.03 -6.76 7.93
N VAL A 41 -4.06 -5.99 7.57
CA VAL A 41 -4.37 -4.69 8.20
C VAL A 41 -4.73 -4.88 9.67
N GLU A 42 -5.58 -5.85 10.00
CA GLU A 42 -5.96 -6.13 11.41
C GLU A 42 -4.73 -6.45 12.26
N ARG A 43 -3.84 -7.31 11.75
CA ARG A 43 -2.58 -7.61 12.44
C ARG A 43 -1.72 -6.36 12.61
N LYS A 44 -1.61 -5.50 11.59
CA LYS A 44 -0.84 -4.26 11.67
C LYS A 44 -1.44 -3.25 12.64
N ILE A 45 -2.77 -3.18 12.76
CA ILE A 45 -3.46 -2.35 13.75
C ILE A 45 -3.11 -2.82 15.15
N ALA A 46 -3.19 -4.13 15.42
CA ALA A 46 -2.83 -4.71 16.71
C ALA A 46 -1.34 -4.47 17.05
N GLU A 47 -0.43 -4.72 16.11
CA GLU A 47 1.02 -4.44 16.25
C GLU A 47 1.31 -2.94 16.49
N SER A 48 0.47 -2.04 15.97
CA SER A 48 0.71 -0.58 16.06
C SER A 48 0.74 -0.06 17.49
N VAL A 49 -0.06 -0.64 18.40
CA VAL A 49 -0.13 -0.18 19.80
C VAL A 49 1.23 -0.32 20.49
N GLN A 50 1.90 -1.45 20.29
CA GLN A 50 3.19 -1.75 20.92
C GLN A 50 4.36 -1.04 20.24
N THR A 51 4.25 -0.76 18.94
CA THR A 51 5.36 -0.26 18.14
C THR A 51 5.36 1.26 17.98
N ARG A 52 4.19 1.92 18.08
CA ARG A 52 4.07 3.37 17.85
C ARG A 52 4.92 4.19 18.82
N SER A 53 5.03 3.81 20.09
CA SER A 53 5.81 4.57 21.09
C SER A 53 7.27 4.79 20.67
N LYS A 54 7.88 3.84 19.96
CA LYS A 54 9.26 3.93 19.45
C LYS A 54 9.50 5.13 18.53
N TYR A 55 8.43 5.63 17.90
CA TYR A 55 8.50 6.77 16.97
C TYR A 55 7.93 8.06 17.58
N TRP A 56 7.46 8.03 18.82
CA TRP A 56 6.74 9.15 19.45
C TRP A 56 7.20 9.38 20.90
N SER A 57 8.37 10.01 21.08
CA SER A 57 8.84 10.53 22.38
C SER A 57 8.12 11.82 22.76
N ARG A 58 6.83 11.73 23.08
CA ARG A 58 6.00 12.89 23.44
C ARG A 58 6.31 13.35 24.85
N GLU A 59 6.70 14.60 25.00
CA GLU A 59 6.80 15.27 26.30
C GLU A 59 5.46 15.95 26.61
N LEU A 60 4.85 15.70 27.77
CA LEU A 60 3.49 16.12 28.10
C LEU A 60 3.42 17.15 29.26
N SER A 61 4.55 17.59 29.79
CA SER A 61 4.64 18.55 30.91
C SER A 61 4.08 19.93 30.55
N SER A 62 4.16 20.32 29.28
CA SER A 62 3.64 21.60 28.79
C SER A 62 3.43 21.58 27.28
N ARG A 63 2.67 22.55 26.77
CA ARG A 63 2.47 22.73 25.33
C ARG A 63 3.79 22.92 24.58
N SER A 64 4.67 23.79 25.08
CA SER A 64 5.96 24.10 24.44
C SER A 64 6.87 22.87 24.38
N ALA A 65 6.90 22.06 25.46
CA ALA A 65 7.67 20.83 25.49
C ALA A 65 7.10 19.77 24.53
N TYR A 66 5.78 19.63 24.46
CA TYR A 66 5.12 18.77 23.48
C TYR A 66 5.48 19.16 22.04
N GLU A 67 5.32 20.43 21.69
CA GLU A 67 5.61 20.95 20.35
C GLU A 67 7.06 20.64 19.92
N LYS A 68 8.04 20.88 20.81
CA LYS A 68 9.44 20.53 20.57
C LYS A 68 9.64 19.02 20.38
N SER A 69 9.01 18.21 21.22
CA SER A 69 9.19 16.75 21.22
C SER A 69 8.68 16.07 19.92
N VAL A 70 7.66 16.64 19.28
CA VAL A 70 7.07 16.08 18.04
C VAL A 70 7.62 16.69 16.76
N GLU A 71 8.42 17.76 16.83
CA GLU A 71 8.93 18.46 15.64
C GLU A 71 9.70 17.56 14.66
N PRO A 72 10.54 16.60 15.08
CA PRO A 72 11.21 15.69 14.13
C PRO A 72 10.21 14.91 13.26
N ASN A 73 9.08 14.48 13.84
CA ASN A 73 8.03 13.79 13.09
C ASN A 73 7.32 14.73 12.12
N ARG A 74 7.08 15.99 12.51
CA ARG A 74 6.50 17.01 11.62
C ARG A 74 7.41 17.33 10.44
N ALA A 75 8.72 17.46 10.68
CA ALA A 75 9.71 17.68 9.65
C ALA A 75 9.78 16.50 8.66
N ARG A 76 9.76 15.26 9.15
CA ARG A 76 9.69 14.06 8.30
C ARG A 76 8.38 14.00 7.52
N PHE A 77 7.25 14.31 8.16
CA PHE A 77 5.95 14.31 7.51
C PHE A 77 5.89 15.31 6.36
N ARG A 78 6.38 16.55 6.56
CA ARG A 78 6.52 17.58 5.51
C ARG A 78 7.23 17.04 4.27
N LYS A 79 8.32 16.29 4.44
CA LYS A 79 9.04 15.62 3.33
C LYS A 79 8.17 14.57 2.62
N ILE A 80 7.48 13.72 3.38
CA ILE A 80 6.63 12.65 2.83
C ILE A 80 5.49 13.21 1.98
N ILE A 81 4.84 14.28 2.44
CA ILE A 81 3.71 14.89 1.72
C ILE A 81 4.12 15.95 0.69
N GLY A 82 5.42 16.11 0.42
CA GLY A 82 5.92 17.09 -0.54
C GLY A 82 5.77 18.55 -0.12
N VAL A 83 5.52 18.84 1.17
CA VAL A 83 5.46 20.20 1.72
C VAL A 83 6.86 20.62 2.18
N VAL A 84 7.79 20.65 1.23
CA VAL A 84 9.19 21.06 1.44
C VAL A 84 9.52 22.33 0.68
N ASP A 85 8.84 22.56 -0.43
CA ASP A 85 9.04 23.73 -1.28
C ASP A 85 8.15 24.90 -0.87
N SER A 86 8.63 26.11 -1.10
CA SER A 86 7.82 27.31 -0.95
C SER A 86 6.63 27.26 -1.90
N ARG A 87 5.44 27.49 -1.37
CA ARG A 87 4.24 27.60 -2.22
C ARG A 87 4.32 28.88 -3.03
N ALA A 88 4.06 28.76 -4.33
CA ALA A 88 3.80 29.93 -5.17
C ALA A 88 2.61 30.73 -4.59
N PRO A 89 2.58 32.06 -4.77
CA PRO A 89 1.43 32.85 -4.35
C PRO A 89 0.15 32.32 -5.00
N VAL A 90 -0.94 32.31 -4.23
CA VAL A 90 -2.25 31.94 -4.77
C VAL A 90 -2.71 33.06 -5.70
N VAL A 91 -2.80 32.77 -6.99
CA VAL A 91 -3.42 33.64 -7.98
C VAL A 91 -4.76 33.02 -8.35
N MET A 92 -5.85 33.71 -8.05
CA MET A 92 -7.19 33.29 -8.44
C MET A 92 -7.52 33.92 -9.79
N GLU A 93 -7.61 33.12 -10.84
CA GLU A 93 -8.17 33.58 -12.12
C GLU A 93 -9.69 33.36 -12.11
N ARG A 94 -10.44 34.39 -12.51
CA ARG A 94 -11.88 34.29 -12.68
C ARG A 94 -12.15 33.84 -14.11
N CYS A 95 -12.53 32.58 -14.29
CA CYS A 95 -13.09 32.11 -15.55
C CYS A 95 -14.48 32.74 -15.72
N GLY A 96 -14.62 33.63 -16.70
CA GLY A 96 -15.88 34.25 -17.13
C GLY A 96 -16.13 33.97 -18.60
#